data_AF-A0A9D6AXN8-F1
#
_entry.id   AF-A0A9D6AXN8-F1
#
_cell.length_a   1.000
_cell.length_b   1.000
_cell.length_c   1.000
_cell.angle_alpha   90.00
_cell.angle_beta   90.00
_cell.angle_gamma   90.00
#
_symmetry.space_group_name_H-M   'P 1'
#
loop_
_entity.id
_entity.type
_entity.pdbx_description
1 polymer ?
#
loop_
_entity_poly.entity_id
_entity_poly.type
_entity_poly.pdbx_seq_one_letter_code
_entity_poly.pdbx_strand_id
1 'polypeptide(L)'
;MSSNALEKAMWTIGTSPLEAERFRQSPTMYAEQFHLDAGEKASLAALDVGDMAKRGASTLLLLMGFMAVKGPGGMGEYMQSISKK
;
A
#
# COMPACT_ATOMS: atom_id res chain seq x y z
N MET A 1 -3.47 -8.19 -17.66
CA MET A 1 -2.81 -7.74 -16.41
C MET A 1 -3.01 -6.24 -16.34
N SER A 2 -3.85 -5.77 -15.42
CA SER A 2 -4.35 -4.39 -15.37
C SER A 2 -3.25 -3.39 -15.01
N SER A 3 -3.36 -2.22 -15.62
CA SER A 3 -2.38 -1.14 -15.72
C SER A 3 -2.16 -0.30 -14.45
N ASN A 4 -2.46 -0.84 -13.26
CA ASN A 4 -2.49 -0.05 -12.03
C ASN A 4 -1.18 -0.18 -11.26
N ALA A 5 -0.28 0.80 -11.41
CA ALA A 5 1.03 0.82 -10.77
C ALA A 5 0.93 0.73 -9.24
N LEU A 6 -0.13 1.29 -8.64
CA LEU A 6 -0.40 1.25 -7.21
C LEU A 6 -0.72 -0.18 -6.72
N GLU A 7 -1.53 -0.92 -7.48
CA GLU A 7 -1.82 -2.32 -7.18
C GLU A 7 -0.56 -3.17 -7.34
N LYS A 8 0.27 -2.91 -8.36
CA LYS A 8 1.55 -3.60 -8.52
C LYS A 8 2.45 -3.39 -7.30
N ALA A 9 2.55 -2.15 -6.80
CA ALA A 9 3.34 -1.85 -5.60
C ALA A 9 2.83 -2.60 -4.37
N MET A 10 1.53 -2.55 -4.12
CA MET A 10 0.92 -3.22 -2.97
C MET A 10 0.99 -4.75 -3.07
N TRP A 11 0.89 -5.31 -4.28
CA TRP A 11 1.13 -6.74 -4.52
C TRP A 11 2.56 -7.13 -4.20
N THR A 12 3.54 -6.37 -4.68
CA THR A 12 4.97 -6.64 -4.43
C THR A 12 5.29 -6.61 -2.94
N ILE A 13 4.74 -5.63 -2.21
CA ILE A 13 4.86 -5.54 -0.75
C ILE A 13 4.19 -6.75 -0.08
N GLY A 14 2.96 -7.08 -0.47
CA GLY A 14 2.16 -8.14 0.17
C GLY A 14 2.68 -9.57 -0.08
N THR A 15 3.47 -9.77 -1.14
CA THR A 15 3.96 -11.10 -1.55
C THR A 15 5.43 -11.36 -1.20
N SER A 16 6.18 -10.34 -0.78
CA SER A 16 7.59 -10.47 -0.44
C SER A 16 7.91 -9.80 0.90
N PRO A 17 8.28 -10.57 1.94
CA PRO A 17 8.71 -10.01 3.22
C PRO A 17 9.90 -9.05 3.12
N LEU A 18 10.80 -9.30 2.16
CA LEU A 18 11.94 -8.42 1.86
C LEU A 18 11.47 -7.06 1.34
N GLU A 19 10.46 -7.05 0.48
CA GLU A 19 9.90 -5.82 -0.08
C GLU A 19 9.10 -5.04 0.97
N ALA A 20 8.37 -5.73 1.84
CA ALA A 20 7.74 -5.11 3.00
C ALA A 20 8.76 -4.48 3.95
N GLU A 21 9.92 -5.12 4.16
CA GLU A 21 11.01 -4.55 4.96
C GLU A 21 11.66 -3.33 4.30
N ARG A 22 11.94 -3.41 2.99
CA ARG A 22 12.44 -2.26 2.21
C ARG A 22 11.48 -1.08 2.25
N PHE A 23 10.18 -1.35 2.12
CA PHE A 23 9.15 -0.34 2.27
C PHE A 23 9.18 0.29 3.66
N ARG A 24 9.25 -0.51 4.74
CA ARG A 24 9.34 0.01 6.13
C ARG A 24 10.54 0.93 6.35
N GLN A 25 11.69 0.60 5.75
CA GLN A 25 12.93 1.37 5.92
C GLN A 25 12.88 2.71 5.20
N SER A 26 12.26 2.79 4.03
CA SER A 26 12.21 4.02 3.23
C SER A 26 10.99 4.07 2.30
N PRO A 27 9.78 4.34 2.81
CA PRO A 27 8.54 4.30 2.02
C PRO A 27 8.55 5.25 0.83
N THR A 28 9.08 6.46 1.00
CA THR A 28 9.16 7.48 -0.05
C THR A 28 10.09 7.04 -1.18
N MET A 29 11.30 6.56 -0.86
CA MET A 29 12.22 6.05 -1.88
C MET A 29 11.68 4.79 -2.55
N TYR A 30 10.98 3.95 -1.80
CA TYR A 30 10.33 2.75 -2.34
C TYR A 30 9.25 3.11 -3.36
N ALA A 31 8.45 4.15 -3.12
CA ALA A 31 7.41 4.60 -4.06
C ALA A 31 7.98 5.10 -5.40
N GLU A 32 9.21 5.63 -5.42
CA GLU A 32 9.87 6.14 -6.64
C GLU A 32 10.17 5.05 -7.67
N GLN A 33 10.24 3.77 -7.28
CA GLN A 33 10.51 2.68 -8.22
C GLN A 33 9.29 2.30 -9.07
N PHE A 34 8.12 2.84 -8.76
CA PHE A 34 6.88 2.58 -9.50
C PHE A 34 6.46 3.81 -10.31
N HIS A 35 5.79 3.56 -11.43
CA HIS A 35 5.22 4.60 -12.29
C HIS A 35 3.91 5.15 -11.69
N LEU A 36 4.02 5.77 -10.52
CA LEU A 36 2.93 6.39 -9.77
C LEU A 36 2.89 7.90 -9.99
N ASP A 37 1.70 8.49 -10.01
CA ASP A 37 1.55 9.94 -9.94
C ASP A 37 1.94 10.49 -8.54
N ALA A 38 2.05 11.81 -8.42
CA ALA A 38 2.47 12.44 -7.16
C ALA A 38 1.53 12.13 -5.98
N GLY A 39 0.23 12.02 -6.25
CA GLY A 39 -0.77 11.66 -5.24
C GLY A 39 -0.66 10.19 -4.84
N GLU A 40 -0.54 9.29 -5.80
CA GLU A 40 -0.36 7.86 -5.55
C GLU A 40 0.93 7.57 -4.77
N LYS A 41 2.03 8.27 -5.09
CA LYS A 41 3.29 8.19 -4.35
C LYS A 41 3.11 8.63 -2.91
N ALA A 42 2.40 9.73 -2.67
CA ALA A 42 2.13 10.21 -1.32
C ALA A 42 1.29 9.19 -0.53
N SER A 43 0.23 8.65 -1.14
CA SER A 43 -0.62 7.64 -0.51
C SER A 43 0.16 6.37 -0.21
N LEU A 44 0.99 5.89 -1.15
CA LEU A 44 1.84 4.72 -0.95
C LEU A 44 2.86 4.95 0.16
N ALA A 45 3.59 6.07 0.14
CA ALA A 45 4.60 6.38 1.15
C ALA A 45 4.00 6.54 2.56
N ALA A 46 2.77 7.06 2.67
CA ALA A 46 2.04 7.16 3.92
C ALA A 46 1.34 5.85 4.34
N LEU A 47 1.32 4.83 3.48
CA LEU A 47 0.50 3.63 3.61
C LEU A 47 -0.99 3.95 3.83
N ASP A 48 -1.50 5.00 3.17
CA ASP A 48 -2.90 5.42 3.26
C ASP A 48 -3.80 4.54 2.39
N VAL A 49 -4.11 3.35 2.89
CA VAL A 49 -4.97 2.37 2.21
C VAL A 49 -6.41 2.89 1.99
N GLY A 50 -6.87 3.86 2.78
CA GLY A 50 -8.15 4.52 2.57
C GLY A 50 -8.16 5.35 1.30
N ASP A 51 -7.14 6.19 1.11
CA ASP A 51 -6.98 6.96 -0.12
C ASP A 51 -6.74 6.07 -1.34
N MET A 52 -5.91 5.02 -1.20
CA MET A 52 -5.69 4.04 -2.29
C MET A 52 -6.99 3.35 -2.71
N ALA A 53 -7.85 2.98 -1.75
CA ALA A 53 -9.15 2.37 -2.04
C ALA A 53 -10.10 3.35 -2.75
N LYS A 54 -10.10 4.64 -2.35
CA LYS A 54 -10.87 5.70 -3.04
C LYS A 54 -10.41 5.91 -4.48
N ARG A 55 -9.14 5.68 -4.77
CA ARG A 55 -8.56 5.69 -6.14
C ARG A 55 -8.89 4.43 -6.94
N GLY A 56 -9.57 3.45 -6.35
CA GLY A 56 -10.03 2.24 -7.03
C GLY A 56 -9.08 1.05 -6.91
N ALA A 57 -8.06 1.09 -6.05
CA ALA A 57 -7.24 -0.08 -5.78
C ALA A 57 -8.05 -1.15 -5.02
N SER A 58 -7.82 -2.43 -5.35
CA SER A 58 -8.48 -3.57 -4.71
C SER A 58 -8.30 -3.58 -3.19
N THR A 59 -9.39 -3.56 -2.43
CA THR A 59 -9.35 -3.58 -0.96
C THR A 59 -8.71 -4.83 -0.39
N LEU A 60 -8.93 -6.00 -1.02
CA LEU A 60 -8.28 -7.25 -0.58
C LEU A 60 -6.75 -7.16 -0.72
N LEU A 61 -6.28 -6.54 -1.80
CA LEU A 61 -4.86 -6.34 -2.05
C LEU A 61 -4.25 -5.37 -1.03
N LEU A 62 -4.95 -4.27 -0.76
CA LEU A 62 -4.54 -3.29 0.23
C LEU A 62 -4.43 -3.92 1.63
N LEU A 63 -5.40 -4.77 2.00
CA LEU A 63 -5.34 -5.54 3.24
C LEU A 63 -4.09 -6.41 3.32
N MET A 64 -3.81 -7.19 2.27
CA MET A 64 -2.63 -8.07 2.24
C MET A 64 -1.32 -7.29 2.38
N GLY A 65 -1.15 -6.21 1.58
CA GLY A 65 0.05 -5.39 1.64
C GLY A 65 0.19 -4.66 2.98
N PHE A 66 -0.91 -4.14 3.53
CA PHE A 66 -0.91 -3.49 4.84
C PHE A 66 -0.47 -4.45 5.95
N MET A 67 -1.01 -5.68 5.95
CA MET A 67 -0.67 -6.70 6.93
C MET A 67 0.79 -7.18 6.79
N ALA A 68 1.34 -7.21 5.57
CA ALA A 68 2.76 -7.51 5.36
C ALA A 68 3.68 -6.43 5.94
N VAL A 69 3.25 -5.16 5.93
CA VAL A 69 4.01 -4.02 6.46
C VAL A 69 3.86 -3.89 7.97
N LYS A 70 2.63 -3.89 8.48
CA LYS A 70 2.27 -3.59 9.88
C LYS A 70 2.17 -4.84 10.76
N GLY A 71 2.07 -6.01 10.15
CA GLY A 71 1.88 -7.28 10.84
C GLY A 71 0.44 -7.54 11.31
N PRO A 72 0.20 -8.68 11.97
CA PRO A 72 -1.13 -9.17 12.33
C PRO A 72 -1.94 -8.27 13.28
N GLY A 73 -1.29 -7.39 14.04
CA GLY A 73 -1.96 -6.44 14.94
C GLY A 73 -2.59 -5.22 14.24
N GLY A 74 -2.31 -5.02 12.94
CA GLY A 74 -2.70 -3.82 12.20
C GLY A 74 -4.16 -3.78 11.73
N MET A 75 -4.93 -4.86 11.89
CA MET A 75 -6.29 -4.96 11.30
C MET A 75 -7.22 -3.83 11.76
N GLY A 76 -7.13 -3.40 13.02
CA GLY A 76 -7.92 -2.27 13.52
C GLY A 76 -7.59 -0.94 12.84
N GLU A 77 -6.30 -0.68 12.59
CA GLU A 77 -5.81 0.52 11.88
C GLU A 77 -6.27 0.50 10.41
N TYR A 78 -6.18 -0.67 9.76
CA TYR A 78 -6.68 -0.87 8.40
C TYR A 78 -8.18 -0.53 8.28
N MET A 79 -9.01 -1.07 9.17
CA MET A 79 -10.46 -0.84 9.15
C MET A 79 -10.80 0.64 9.38
N GLN A 80 -10.06 1.33 10.25
CA GLN A 80 -10.23 2.76 10.46
C GLN A 80 -9.84 3.59 9.23
N SER A 81 -8.75 3.22 8.56
CA SER A 81 -8.29 3.89 7.34
C SER A 81 -9.28 3.75 6.18
N ILE A 82 -9.80 2.54 5.93
CA ILE A 82 -10.81 2.27 4.89
C ILE A 82 -12.16 2.95 5.19
N SER A 83 -12.53 3.06 6.47
CA SER A 83 -13.82 3.64 6.88
C SER A 83 -13.84 5.17 6.91
N LYS A 84 -12.68 5.82 6.78
CA LYS A 84 -12.53 7.28 6.82
C LYS A 84 -13.12 7.88 5.53
N LYS A 85 -14.39 8.30 5.59
CA LYS A 85 -15.09 8.99 4.49
C LYS A 85 -14.45 10.33 4.19
#